data_AF-A0A9E6JZP1-F1
#
_entry.id   AF-A0A9E6JZP1-F1
#
_cell.length_a   1.000
_cell.length_b   1.000
_cell.length_c   1.000
_cell.angle_alpha   90.00
_cell.angle_beta   90.00
_cell.angle_gamma   90.00
#
_symmetry.space_group_name_H-M   'P 1'
#
loop_
_entity.id
_entity.type
_entity.pdbx_description
1 polymer ?
#
loop_
_entity_poly.entity_id
_entity_poly.type
_entity_poly.pdbx_seq_one_letter_code
_entity_poly.pdbx_strand_id
1 'polypeptide(L)'
;MTKKELGYGNKYDKILLLEKKGFNIPKFYIYSDKEKYKINLQFPLILRSSFSGEDGDKYSFAGIFHSYYPINSKKDLKSIIKNKKLCPDGKKLDIYKPKELASANIIHNYIIQEFIVGDISGVIFSKYEKKYIRIEFIPGLNFPLTDGIVSPNIYLFDRNNFDNFIIDDIYIENFSFFLNNEGKILKKYIIIDYESKFMEIKNNLLKMTLDIEKIFGYPQDIEFTVKNNDIYILQTRNITTNGK
;
A
#
# COMPACT_ATOMS: atom_id res chain seq x y z
N MET A 1 15.33 -5.03 -22.43
CA MET A 1 15.27 -3.56 -22.29
C MET A 1 15.91 -3.19 -20.96
N THR A 2 17.00 -2.44 -21.02
CA THR A 2 17.84 -2.03 -19.89
C THR A 2 17.07 -1.09 -18.95
N LYS A 3 17.03 -1.44 -17.66
CA LYS A 3 16.52 -0.62 -16.55
C LYS A 3 17.20 0.75 -16.55
N LYS A 4 16.53 1.77 -17.09
CA LYS A 4 16.70 3.13 -16.57
C LYS A 4 15.58 3.27 -15.54
N GLU A 5 15.89 2.93 -14.29
CA GLU A 5 15.06 3.34 -13.15
C GLU A 5 14.88 4.85 -13.28
N LEU A 6 13.64 5.33 -13.24
CA LEU A 6 13.33 6.74 -13.50
C LEU A 6 13.89 7.66 -12.39
N GLY A 7 14.64 7.12 -11.43
CA GLY A 7 15.29 7.85 -10.35
C GLY A 7 14.31 8.39 -9.31
N TYR A 8 13.03 7.99 -9.39
CA TYR A 8 11.96 8.50 -8.54
C TYR A 8 11.67 7.62 -7.31
N GLY A 9 12.43 6.53 -7.12
CA GLY A 9 12.35 5.64 -5.97
C GLY A 9 11.62 4.32 -6.26
N ASN A 10 11.92 3.30 -5.46
CA ASN A 10 11.46 1.92 -5.71
C ASN A 10 9.93 1.79 -5.68
N LYS A 11 9.25 2.51 -4.77
CA LYS A 11 7.78 2.52 -4.69
C LYS A 11 7.16 2.97 -6.01
N TYR A 12 7.63 4.09 -6.56
CA TYR A 12 7.14 4.64 -7.82
C TYR A 12 7.37 3.68 -8.98
N ASP A 13 8.59 3.15 -9.10
CA ASP A 13 8.95 2.27 -10.21
C ASP A 13 8.10 0.97 -10.22
N LYS A 14 7.79 0.44 -9.03
CA LYS A 14 6.93 -0.75 -8.89
C LYS A 14 5.48 -0.49 -9.27
N ILE A 15 4.86 0.58 -8.78
CA ILE A 15 3.46 0.90 -9.15
C ILE A 15 3.34 1.24 -10.63
N LEU A 16 4.32 1.95 -11.20
CA LEU A 16 4.36 2.27 -12.63
C LEU A 16 4.52 1.01 -13.49
N LEU A 17 5.33 0.05 -13.03
CA LEU A 17 5.45 -1.24 -13.72
C LEU A 17 4.12 -2.00 -13.72
N LEU A 18 3.43 -2.07 -12.59
CA LEU A 18 2.13 -2.74 -12.50
C LEU A 18 1.07 -2.04 -13.36
N GLU A 19 1.00 -0.71 -13.35
CA GLU A 19 0.11 0.05 -14.23
C GLU A 19 0.38 -0.29 -15.71
N LYS A 20 1.65 -0.29 -16.15
CA LYS A 20 2.05 -0.68 -17.51
C LYS A 20 1.74 -2.13 -17.86
N LYS A 21 1.59 -2.99 -16.86
CA LYS A 21 1.19 -4.40 -17.03
C LYS A 21 -0.32 -4.59 -17.01
N GLY A 22 -1.10 -3.52 -16.87
CA GLY A 22 -2.56 -3.55 -16.94
C GLY A 22 -3.24 -3.82 -15.60
N PHE A 23 -2.52 -3.76 -14.49
CA PHE A 23 -3.14 -3.82 -13.17
C PHE A 23 -3.86 -2.50 -12.88
N ASN A 24 -4.96 -2.59 -12.15
CA ASN A 24 -5.71 -1.42 -11.74
C ASN A 24 -4.98 -0.71 -10.59
N ILE A 25 -4.28 0.37 -10.93
CA ILE A 25 -3.58 1.24 -9.98
C ILE A 25 -4.39 2.52 -9.85
N PRO A 26 -4.70 3.01 -8.63
CA PRO A 26 -5.30 4.33 -8.47
C PRO A 26 -4.43 5.38 -9.14
N LYS A 27 -5.04 6.32 -9.88
CA LYS A 27 -4.29 7.31 -10.66
C LYS A 27 -3.29 8.02 -9.77
N PHE A 28 -2.06 8.15 -10.26
CA PHE A 28 -0.97 8.74 -9.49
C PHE A 28 -0.10 9.66 -10.33
N TYR A 29 0.57 10.58 -9.65
CA TYR A 29 1.57 11.48 -10.20
C TYR A 29 2.79 11.48 -9.29
N ILE A 30 3.97 11.63 -9.89
CA ILE A 30 5.18 11.89 -9.14
C ILE A 30 5.31 13.40 -8.94
N TYR A 31 5.62 13.82 -7.73
CA TYR A 31 6.08 15.16 -7.43
C TYR A 31 7.56 15.10 -7.07
N SER A 32 8.37 15.89 -7.78
CA SER A 32 9.78 16.09 -7.49
C SER A 32 10.10 17.59 -7.52
N ASP A 33 11.16 18.02 -6.83
CA ASP A 33 11.62 19.41 -6.88
C ASP A 33 11.96 19.87 -8.31
N LYS A 34 12.16 18.94 -9.25
CA LYS A 34 12.47 19.19 -10.67
C LYS A 34 11.23 19.25 -11.57
N GLU A 35 10.11 18.65 -11.18
CA GLU A 35 8.90 18.55 -12.01
C GLU A 35 7.67 19.06 -11.27
N LYS A 36 7.20 20.26 -11.65
CA LYS A 36 5.96 20.86 -11.12
C LYS A 36 4.77 20.46 -11.99
N TYR A 37 4.15 19.33 -11.67
CA TYR A 37 2.97 18.87 -12.43
C TYR A 37 1.69 19.66 -12.11
N LYS A 38 0.85 19.86 -13.13
CA LYS A 38 -0.58 20.16 -12.96
C LYS A 38 -1.27 18.87 -12.51
N ILE A 39 -1.46 18.72 -11.21
CA ILE A 39 -2.18 17.59 -10.62
C ILE A 39 -3.65 17.71 -11.03
N ASN A 40 -4.08 16.84 -11.97
CA ASN A 40 -5.47 16.64 -12.33
C ASN A 40 -5.96 15.31 -11.75
N LEU A 41 -6.06 15.27 -10.41
CA LEU A 41 -6.58 14.13 -9.66
C LEU A 41 -7.85 14.52 -8.92
N GLN A 42 -8.73 13.54 -8.71
CA GLN A 42 -9.93 13.70 -7.91
C GLN A 42 -9.61 13.49 -6.43
N PHE A 43 -10.03 14.43 -5.57
CA PHE A 43 -9.93 14.27 -4.12
C PHE A 43 -10.95 13.24 -3.62
N PRO A 44 -10.65 12.49 -2.55
CA PRO A 44 -9.46 12.60 -1.70
C PRO A 44 -8.18 11.97 -2.30
N LEU A 45 -7.02 12.44 -1.84
CA LEU A 45 -5.70 11.97 -2.27
C LEU A 45 -4.90 11.41 -1.09
N ILE A 46 -3.91 10.58 -1.40
CA ILE A 46 -2.84 10.16 -0.49
C ILE A 46 -1.49 10.63 -1.03
N LEU A 47 -0.67 11.19 -0.13
CA LEU A 47 0.72 11.54 -0.41
C LEU A 47 1.63 10.51 0.25
N ARG A 48 2.39 9.78 -0.56
CA ARG A 48 3.31 8.71 -0.12
C ARG A 48 4.75 9.15 -0.43
N SER A 49 5.68 8.95 0.50
CA SER A 49 7.11 9.08 0.19
C SER A 49 7.56 8.09 -0.88
N SER A 50 8.55 8.49 -1.67
CA SER A 50 9.28 7.61 -2.57
C SER A 50 10.73 8.07 -2.67
N PHE A 51 11.62 7.46 -1.89
CA PHE A 51 13.06 7.77 -1.90
C PHE A 51 13.88 6.69 -2.61
N SER A 52 15.02 7.08 -3.17
CA SER A 52 16.02 6.13 -3.64
C SER A 52 16.55 5.32 -2.44
N GLY A 53 16.44 3.98 -2.50
CA GLY A 53 16.92 3.08 -1.44
C GLY A 53 15.92 2.75 -0.32
N GLU A 54 14.68 3.30 -0.34
CA GLU A 54 13.64 3.05 0.69
C GLU A 54 13.18 1.58 0.76
N ASP A 55 13.19 0.89 -0.37
CA ASP A 55 12.88 -0.55 -0.48
C ASP A 55 14.05 -1.30 -1.13
N GLY A 56 15.28 -1.04 -0.66
CA GLY A 56 16.46 -1.74 -1.17
C GLY A 56 16.49 -3.21 -0.76
N ASP A 57 17.12 -4.06 -1.57
CA ASP A 57 17.26 -5.51 -1.30
C ASP A 57 17.99 -5.83 0.02
N LYS A 58 18.63 -4.84 0.65
CA LYS A 58 19.42 -4.99 1.90
C LYS A 58 18.82 -4.29 3.13
N TYR A 59 17.95 -3.28 2.98
CA TYR A 59 17.38 -2.51 4.09
C TYR A 59 15.94 -2.10 3.77
N SER A 60 14.99 -2.66 4.52
CA SER A 60 13.58 -2.25 4.46
C SER A 60 13.34 -1.16 5.51
N PHE A 61 13.16 0.09 5.10
CA PHE A 61 12.84 1.21 6.01
C PHE A 61 11.34 1.24 6.38
N ALA A 62 10.76 0.06 6.61
CA ALA A 62 9.34 -0.10 6.86
C ALA A 62 8.90 0.69 8.10
N GLY A 63 7.84 1.50 7.97
CA GLY A 63 7.26 2.28 9.07
C GLY A 63 8.07 3.50 9.52
N ILE A 64 9.08 3.92 8.75
CA ILE A 64 9.88 5.12 9.02
C ILE A 64 9.30 6.36 8.34
N PHE A 65 8.63 6.19 7.20
CA PHE A 65 8.13 7.29 6.39
C PHE A 65 6.60 7.42 6.47
N HIS A 66 6.12 8.64 6.72
CA HIS A 66 4.70 8.95 6.88
C HIS A 66 3.99 9.03 5.52
N SER A 67 2.76 8.49 5.46
CA SER A 67 1.79 8.84 4.42
C SER A 67 0.83 9.89 4.95
N TYR A 68 0.43 10.85 4.12
CA TYR A 68 -0.63 11.80 4.48
C TYR A 68 -1.91 11.45 3.74
N TYR A 69 -2.96 11.15 4.49
CA TYR A 69 -4.28 10.85 3.98
C TYR A 69 -5.35 11.11 5.06
N PRO A 70 -6.61 11.29 4.65
CA PRO A 70 -7.01 11.73 3.32
C PRO A 70 -6.66 13.22 3.14
N ILE A 71 -6.10 13.58 2.00
CA ILE A 71 -5.95 14.98 1.61
C ILE A 71 -7.19 15.36 0.82
N ASN A 72 -7.94 16.37 1.28
CA ASN A 72 -9.26 16.70 0.71
C ASN A 72 -9.26 17.97 -0.17
N SER A 73 -8.16 18.73 -0.21
CA SER A 73 -8.09 19.96 -0.99
C SER A 73 -6.71 20.24 -1.57
N LYS A 74 -6.68 21.04 -2.65
CA LYS A 74 -5.43 21.55 -3.24
C LYS A 74 -4.64 22.42 -2.26
N LYS A 75 -5.33 23.13 -1.37
CA LYS A 75 -4.70 23.98 -0.35
C LYS A 75 -3.92 23.13 0.65
N ASP A 76 -4.52 22.05 1.12
CA ASP A 76 -3.89 21.13 2.08
C ASP A 76 -2.71 20.41 1.43
N LEU A 77 -2.88 19.91 0.20
CA LEU A 77 -1.79 19.28 -0.55
C LEU A 77 -0.58 20.21 -0.71
N LYS A 78 -0.82 21.47 -1.14
CA LYS A 78 0.23 22.48 -1.27
C LYS A 78 0.88 22.79 0.08
N SER A 79 0.11 22.86 1.15
CA SER A 79 0.61 23.10 2.50
C SER A 79 1.53 21.96 2.96
N ILE A 80 1.10 20.71 2.80
CA ILE A 80 1.88 19.52 3.17
C ILE A 80 3.19 19.47 2.39
N ILE A 81 3.14 19.65 1.05
CA ILE A 81 4.33 19.65 0.19
C ILE A 81 5.27 20.82 0.53
N LYS A 82 4.74 22.04 0.72
CA LYS A 82 5.55 23.23 1.05
C LYS A 82 6.25 23.09 2.41
N ASN A 83 5.58 22.48 3.38
CA ASN A 83 6.13 22.31 4.71
C ASN A 83 7.19 21.19 4.78
N LYS A 84 7.49 20.46 3.69
CA LYS A 84 8.58 19.48 3.51
C LYS A 84 8.81 18.52 4.70
N LYS A 85 7.82 18.30 5.58
CA LYS A 85 7.91 17.41 6.76
C LYS A 85 7.59 15.96 6.41
N LEU A 86 8.03 15.48 5.25
CA LEU A 86 8.24 14.04 5.05
C LEU A 86 9.67 13.70 5.51
N CYS A 87 9.99 14.16 6.72
CA CYS A 87 11.09 13.59 7.47
C CYS A 87 10.63 12.20 7.93
N PRO A 88 11.54 11.22 7.97
CA PRO A 88 11.39 10.11 8.88
C PRO A 88 10.89 10.60 10.23
N ASP A 89 10.00 9.85 10.91
CA ASP A 89 9.71 10.15 12.31
C ASP A 89 11.05 10.29 13.05
N GLY A 90 11.36 11.50 13.54
CA GLY A 90 12.66 11.81 14.12
C GLY A 90 13.01 10.90 15.29
N LYS A 91 12.00 10.29 15.92
CA LYS A 91 12.18 9.30 17.00
C LYS A 91 12.58 7.91 16.51
N LYS A 92 12.29 7.53 15.27
CA LYS A 92 12.70 6.26 14.64
C LYS A 92 14.04 6.37 13.89
N LEU A 93 14.48 7.60 13.57
CA LEU A 93 15.77 7.84 12.94
C LEU A 93 16.96 7.54 13.87
N ASP A 94 16.81 7.71 15.19
CA ASP A 94 17.88 7.40 16.16
C ASP A 94 18.25 5.91 16.21
N ILE A 95 17.32 5.03 15.80
CA ILE A 95 17.53 3.57 15.72
C ILE A 95 18.30 3.22 14.45
N TYR A 96 18.04 3.93 13.35
CA TYR A 96 18.77 3.79 12.10
C TYR A 96 19.85 4.87 12.03
N LYS A 97 21.01 4.60 12.62
CA LYS A 97 22.26 5.28 12.26
C LYS A 97 22.91 4.61 11.04
N PRO A 98 22.54 4.88 9.78
CA PRO A 98 23.50 4.68 8.71
C PRO A 98 24.21 6.02 8.53
N LYS A 99 25.53 6.02 8.77
CA LYS A 99 26.45 7.07 8.30
C LYS A 99 26.29 7.39 6.80
N GLU A 100 25.56 6.55 6.06
CA GLU A 100 25.23 6.65 4.63
C GLU A 100 24.06 7.59 4.30
N LEU A 101 23.04 7.76 5.17
CA LEU A 101 21.94 8.71 4.93
C LEU A 101 22.38 10.17 5.14
N ALA A 102 23.42 10.40 5.94
CA ALA A 102 23.96 11.74 6.22
C ALA A 102 24.84 12.31 5.07
N SER A 103 25.22 11.47 4.11
CA SER A 103 26.17 11.82 3.03
C SER A 103 25.57 11.69 1.62
N ALA A 104 24.39 11.09 1.47
CA ALA A 104 23.67 11.06 0.22
C ALA A 104 22.76 12.30 0.08
N ASN A 105 22.83 13.01 -1.05
CA ASN A 105 21.79 13.94 -1.48
C ASN A 105 20.49 13.15 -1.67
N ILE A 106 19.68 12.97 -0.62
CA ILE A 106 18.39 12.28 -0.70
C ILE A 106 17.47 13.14 -1.55
N ILE A 107 17.20 12.72 -2.79
CA ILE A 107 16.20 13.36 -3.62
C ILE A 107 14.84 12.95 -3.07
N HIS A 108 14.10 13.94 -2.56
CA HIS A 108 12.76 13.70 -2.06
C HIS A 108 11.76 13.69 -3.22
N ASN A 109 11.21 12.50 -3.53
CA ASN A 109 10.08 12.38 -4.43
C ASN A 109 8.84 11.92 -3.65
N TYR A 110 7.68 12.35 -4.13
CA TYR A 110 6.40 12.03 -3.51
C TYR A 110 5.43 11.49 -4.55
N ILE A 111 4.79 10.37 -4.24
CA ILE A 111 3.71 9.83 -5.03
C ILE A 111 2.41 10.48 -4.52
N ILE A 112 1.74 11.21 -5.39
CA ILE A 112 0.41 11.77 -5.16
C ILE A 112 -0.58 10.85 -5.87
N GLN A 113 -1.42 10.15 -5.11
CA GLN A 113 -2.29 9.09 -5.64
C GLN A 113 -3.75 9.31 -5.20
N GLU A 114 -4.70 8.88 -6.01
CA GLU A 114 -6.13 8.85 -5.62
C GLU A 114 -6.32 7.95 -4.39
N PHE A 115 -7.02 8.47 -3.38
CA PHE A 115 -7.33 7.70 -2.18
C PHE A 115 -8.64 6.94 -2.39
N ILE A 116 -8.51 5.66 -2.73
CA ILE A 116 -9.66 4.79 -2.99
C ILE A 116 -10.30 4.36 -1.67
N VAL A 117 -11.59 4.67 -1.54
CA VAL A 117 -12.43 4.17 -0.44
C VAL A 117 -13.02 2.84 -0.86
N GLY A 118 -12.42 1.75 -0.38
CA GLY A 118 -12.91 0.39 -0.64
C GLY A 118 -13.99 -0.07 0.33
N ASP A 119 -14.73 -1.08 -0.12
CA ASP A 119 -15.61 -1.92 0.69
C ASP A 119 -14.80 -2.87 1.58
N ILE A 120 -13.68 -3.37 1.05
CA ILE A 120 -12.72 -4.27 1.71
C ILE A 120 -11.33 -3.78 1.38
N SER A 121 -10.42 -3.80 2.35
CA SER A 121 -9.02 -3.50 2.13
C SER A 121 -8.13 -4.47 2.87
N GLY A 122 -6.91 -4.65 2.40
CA GLY A 122 -6.04 -5.66 2.97
C GLY A 122 -4.58 -5.60 2.55
N VAL A 123 -3.84 -6.57 3.06
CA VAL A 123 -2.46 -6.86 2.71
C VAL A 123 -2.37 -8.32 2.32
N ILE A 124 -1.62 -8.63 1.25
CA ILE A 124 -1.38 -9.99 0.79
C ILE A 124 0.12 -10.26 0.83
N PHE A 125 0.50 -11.31 1.54
CA PHE A 125 1.82 -11.91 1.45
C PHE A 125 1.75 -13.07 0.47
N SER A 126 2.35 -12.90 -0.71
CA SER A 126 2.26 -13.89 -1.78
C SER A 126 2.88 -15.23 -1.37
N LYS A 127 3.83 -15.23 -0.42
CA LYS A 127 4.44 -16.44 0.14
C LYS A 127 4.54 -16.35 1.65
N TYR A 128 3.87 -17.27 2.33
CA TYR A 128 3.92 -17.47 3.78
C TYR A 128 4.13 -18.96 4.06
N GLU A 129 4.98 -19.30 5.04
CA GLU A 129 5.36 -20.67 5.39
C GLU A 129 5.67 -21.59 4.18
N LYS A 130 6.27 -21.00 3.13
CA LYS A 130 6.61 -21.62 1.83
C LYS A 130 5.44 -22.09 0.95
N LYS A 131 4.29 -22.47 1.51
CA LYS A 131 3.17 -23.07 0.77
C LYS A 131 1.91 -22.20 0.67
N TYR A 132 1.80 -21.15 1.48
CA TYR A 132 0.57 -20.37 1.56
C TYR A 132 0.70 -19.00 0.91
N ILE A 133 -0.44 -18.48 0.45
CA ILE A 133 -0.71 -17.06 0.30
C ILE A 133 -1.45 -16.62 1.56
N ARG A 134 -0.90 -15.68 2.32
CA ARG A 134 -1.56 -15.10 3.50
C ARG A 134 -2.27 -13.82 3.08
N ILE A 135 -3.58 -13.76 3.28
CA ILE A 135 -4.38 -12.57 3.03
C ILE A 135 -4.90 -12.06 4.36
N GLU A 136 -4.56 -10.81 4.66
CA GLU A 136 -5.07 -10.05 5.79
C GLU A 136 -6.07 -9.01 5.26
N PHE A 137 -7.29 -8.99 5.79
CA PHE A 137 -8.30 -8.06 5.30
C PHE A 137 -9.26 -7.57 6.37
N ILE A 138 -9.72 -6.34 6.18
CA ILE A 138 -10.73 -5.65 7.00
C ILE A 138 -11.77 -5.01 6.08
N PRO A 139 -13.02 -4.81 6.56
CA PRO A 139 -13.98 -3.96 5.86
C PRO A 139 -13.47 -2.51 5.81
N GLY A 140 -13.82 -1.76 4.78
CA GLY A 140 -13.55 -0.32 4.69
C GLY A 140 -12.13 0.05 4.28
N LEU A 141 -11.60 1.13 4.88
CA LEU A 141 -10.30 1.71 4.53
C LEU A 141 -9.12 0.81 4.88
N ASN A 142 -8.02 0.89 4.12
CA ASN A 142 -6.81 0.07 4.32
C ASN A 142 -5.95 0.49 5.52
N PHE A 143 -5.93 1.79 5.83
CA PHE A 143 -5.00 2.33 6.82
C PHE A 143 -5.09 1.76 8.25
N PRO A 144 -6.26 1.39 8.79
CA PRO A 144 -6.34 0.86 10.15
C PRO A 144 -5.58 -0.47 10.30
N LEU A 145 -5.50 -1.24 9.22
CA LEU A 145 -4.70 -2.47 9.17
C LEU A 145 -3.21 -2.13 9.09
N THR A 146 -2.79 -1.28 8.14
CA THR A 146 -1.36 -0.95 7.94
C THR A 146 -0.74 -0.21 9.12
N ASP A 147 -1.55 0.53 9.88
CA ASP A 147 -1.13 1.26 11.08
C ASP A 147 -1.29 0.43 12.37
N GLY A 148 -1.77 -0.81 12.29
CA GLY A 148 -1.95 -1.71 13.43
C GLY A 148 -3.02 -1.26 14.44
N ILE A 149 -4.00 -0.49 13.98
CA ILE A 149 -5.13 0.02 14.79
C ILE A 149 -6.19 -1.07 14.98
N VAL A 150 -6.29 -1.98 14.01
CA VAL A 150 -7.35 -2.98 13.88
C VAL A 150 -6.74 -4.35 13.60
N SER A 151 -7.17 -5.39 14.31
CA SER A 151 -6.82 -6.78 13.99
C SER A 151 -7.55 -7.22 12.72
N PRO A 152 -6.91 -7.83 11.71
CA PRO A 152 -7.58 -8.25 10.49
C PRO A 152 -8.18 -9.66 10.58
N ASN A 153 -8.99 -10.03 9.59
CA ASN A 153 -9.16 -11.45 9.26
C ASN A 153 -7.87 -11.96 8.62
N ILE A 154 -7.45 -13.18 8.95
CA ILE A 154 -6.26 -13.81 8.39
C ILE A 154 -6.62 -15.14 7.77
N TYR A 155 -6.54 -15.20 6.44
CA TYR A 155 -6.83 -16.42 5.67
C TYR A 155 -5.55 -16.90 4.99
N LEU A 156 -5.26 -18.20 5.12
CA LEU A 156 -4.10 -18.86 4.52
C LEU A 156 -4.56 -19.78 3.40
N PHE A 157 -4.29 -19.42 2.16
CA PHE A 157 -4.69 -20.18 0.97
C PHE A 157 -3.54 -21.04 0.47
N ASP A 158 -3.80 -22.31 0.14
CA ASP A 158 -2.80 -23.17 -0.51
C ASP A 158 -2.50 -22.65 -1.92
N ARG A 159 -1.21 -22.43 -2.21
CA ARG A 159 -0.75 -21.89 -3.50
C ARG A 159 -1.07 -22.78 -4.70
N ASN A 160 -1.27 -24.08 -4.49
CA ASN A 160 -1.56 -25.05 -5.54
C ASN A 160 -3.06 -25.39 -5.64
N ASN A 161 -3.85 -25.07 -4.62
CA ASN A 161 -5.29 -25.30 -4.60
C ASN A 161 -6.01 -24.21 -3.77
N PHE A 162 -6.53 -23.20 -4.45
CA PHE A 162 -7.19 -22.05 -3.80
C PHE A 162 -8.48 -22.39 -3.04
N ASP A 163 -9.04 -23.58 -3.23
CA ASP A 163 -10.19 -24.04 -2.44
C ASP A 163 -9.77 -24.67 -1.10
N ASN A 164 -8.49 -25.00 -0.94
CA ASN A 164 -7.91 -25.42 0.33
C ASN A 164 -7.37 -24.19 1.08
N PHE A 165 -8.06 -23.77 2.13
CA PHE A 165 -7.64 -22.63 2.96
C PHE A 165 -7.91 -22.86 4.44
N ILE A 166 -7.15 -22.14 5.26
CA ILE A 166 -7.26 -22.11 6.72
C ILE A 166 -7.69 -20.70 7.12
N ILE A 167 -8.65 -20.61 8.03
CA ILE A 167 -8.96 -19.37 8.74
C ILE A 167 -8.07 -19.37 9.99
N ASP A 168 -7.10 -18.47 10.01
CA ASP A 168 -6.09 -18.38 11.09
C ASP A 168 -6.52 -17.37 12.16
N ASP A 169 -7.15 -16.26 11.75
CA ASP A 169 -7.74 -15.29 12.65
C ASP A 169 -9.01 -14.68 12.02
N ILE A 170 -9.93 -14.25 12.88
CA ILE A 170 -11.22 -13.67 12.48
C ILE A 170 -11.31 -12.27 13.06
N TYR A 171 -11.76 -11.34 12.23
CA TYR A 171 -12.02 -10.00 12.69
C TYR A 171 -13.24 -9.96 13.61
N ILE A 172 -13.00 -9.68 14.90
CA ILE A 172 -14.03 -9.66 15.93
C ILE A 172 -14.54 -8.27 16.28
N GLU A 173 -13.97 -7.20 15.71
CA GLU A 173 -14.45 -5.85 16.01
C GLU A 173 -15.69 -5.53 15.16
N ASN A 174 -16.73 -5.00 15.81
CA ASN A 174 -17.98 -4.66 15.13
C ASN A 174 -17.92 -3.26 14.45
N PHE A 175 -16.75 -2.69 14.21
CA PHE A 175 -16.60 -1.36 13.64
C PHE A 175 -15.55 -1.32 12.54
N SER A 176 -15.60 -0.31 11.67
CA SER A 176 -14.52 -0.01 10.74
C SER A 176 -14.47 1.50 10.45
N PHE A 177 -13.50 1.92 9.66
CA PHE A 177 -13.24 3.30 9.28
C PHE A 177 -13.67 3.56 7.83
N PHE A 178 -14.42 4.65 7.65
CA PHE A 178 -14.93 5.11 6.36
C PHE A 178 -14.76 6.62 6.21
N LEU A 179 -14.85 7.13 4.98
CA LEU A 179 -14.97 8.58 4.77
C LEU A 179 -16.42 9.03 4.85
N ASN A 180 -16.65 10.19 5.46
CA ASN A 180 -17.93 10.91 5.34
C ASN A 180 -17.96 11.75 4.06
N ASN A 181 -19.09 12.42 3.81
CA ASN A 181 -19.28 13.28 2.63
C ASN A 181 -18.33 14.49 2.60
N GLU A 182 -17.70 14.84 3.72
CA GLU A 182 -16.70 15.91 3.83
C GLU A 182 -15.26 15.38 3.67
N GLY A 183 -15.08 14.08 3.42
CA GLY A 183 -13.76 13.44 3.31
C GLY A 183 -13.05 13.21 4.64
N LYS A 184 -13.74 13.30 5.78
CA LYS A 184 -13.18 12.98 7.12
C LYS A 184 -13.34 11.49 7.41
N ILE A 185 -12.31 10.91 8.04
CA ILE A 185 -12.35 9.54 8.55
C ILE A 185 -13.31 9.47 9.75
N LEU A 186 -14.24 8.53 9.72
CA LEU A 186 -15.17 8.21 10.81
C LEU A 186 -15.09 6.72 11.13
N LYS A 187 -15.12 6.40 12.42
CA LYS A 187 -15.36 5.05 12.93
C LYS A 187 -16.87 4.78 12.93
N LYS A 188 -17.31 3.71 12.28
CA LYS A 188 -18.72 3.30 12.17
C LYS A 188 -18.87 1.82 12.47
N TYR A 189 -20.03 1.41 12.98
CA TYR A 189 -20.35 -0.01 13.09
C TYR A 189 -20.45 -0.66 11.71
N ILE A 190 -20.01 -1.91 11.61
CA ILE A 190 -20.07 -2.68 10.37
C ILE A 190 -21.51 -3.10 10.14
N ILE A 191 -22.02 -2.75 8.96
CA ILE A 191 -23.34 -3.11 8.48
C ILE A 191 -23.27 -3.89 7.16
N ILE A 192 -22.06 -4.19 6.69
CA ILE A 192 -21.77 -4.80 5.40
C ILE A 192 -21.31 -6.22 5.66
N ASP A 193 -21.88 -7.18 4.93
CA ASP A 193 -21.36 -8.55 4.85
C ASP A 193 -20.08 -8.56 3.99
N TYR A 194 -18.96 -8.26 4.64
CA TYR A 194 -17.67 -8.11 3.98
C TYR A 194 -16.99 -9.47 3.74
N GLU A 195 -17.33 -10.52 4.50
CA GLU A 195 -16.79 -11.87 4.29
C GLU A 195 -17.34 -12.49 3.02
N SER A 196 -18.65 -12.42 2.78
CA SER A 196 -19.24 -12.89 1.52
C SER A 196 -18.66 -12.14 0.32
N LYS A 197 -18.55 -10.81 0.41
CA LYS A 197 -17.90 -9.98 -0.61
C LYS A 197 -16.43 -10.40 -0.84
N PHE A 198 -15.69 -10.72 0.21
CA PHE A 198 -14.31 -11.22 0.09
C PHE A 198 -14.26 -12.56 -0.64
N MET A 199 -15.18 -13.48 -0.32
CA MET A 199 -15.26 -14.78 -0.96
C MET A 199 -15.59 -14.70 -2.45
N GLU A 200 -16.41 -13.72 -2.87
CA GLU A 200 -16.70 -13.45 -4.28
C GLU A 200 -15.44 -13.06 -5.09
N ILE A 201 -14.54 -12.29 -4.48
CA ILE A 201 -13.32 -11.80 -5.14
C ILE A 201 -12.09 -12.67 -4.91
N LYS A 202 -12.13 -13.65 -3.99
CA LYS A 202 -10.95 -14.40 -3.49
C LYS A 202 -10.09 -14.94 -4.64
N ASN A 203 -10.73 -15.51 -5.65
CA ASN A 203 -10.03 -16.17 -6.76
C ASN A 203 -9.32 -15.15 -7.65
N ASN A 204 -9.88 -13.95 -7.81
CA ASN A 204 -9.25 -12.87 -8.56
C ASN A 204 -8.04 -12.31 -7.79
N LEU A 205 -8.17 -12.14 -6.46
CA LEU A 205 -7.05 -11.72 -5.61
C LEU A 205 -5.88 -12.71 -5.65
N LEU A 206 -6.16 -14.01 -5.53
CA LEU A 206 -5.12 -15.06 -5.51
C LEU A 206 -4.39 -15.17 -6.85
N LYS A 207 -5.12 -15.14 -7.98
CA LYS A 207 -4.52 -15.12 -9.32
C LYS A 207 -3.65 -13.88 -9.53
N MET A 208 -4.19 -12.71 -9.22
CA MET A 208 -3.48 -11.42 -9.30
C MET A 208 -2.19 -11.45 -8.46
N THR A 209 -2.23 -12.03 -7.27
CA THR A 209 -1.07 -12.17 -6.38
C THR A 209 0.05 -12.99 -7.03
N LEU A 210 -0.28 -14.13 -7.64
CA LEU A 210 0.71 -14.95 -8.34
C LEU A 210 1.25 -14.27 -9.60
N ASP A 211 0.42 -13.54 -10.33
CA ASP A 211 0.86 -12.77 -11.50
C ASP A 211 1.83 -11.65 -11.10
N ILE A 212 1.55 -10.94 -10.01
CA ILE A 212 2.43 -9.90 -9.44
C ILE A 212 3.75 -10.53 -8.98
N GLU A 213 3.72 -11.63 -8.23
CA GLU A 213 4.93 -12.37 -7.82
C GLU A 213 5.79 -12.77 -9.03
N LYS A 214 5.15 -13.27 -10.10
CA LYS A 214 5.85 -13.64 -11.34
C LYS A 214 6.48 -12.44 -12.06
N ILE A 215 5.81 -11.29 -12.08
CA ILE A 215 6.34 -10.06 -12.70
C ILE A 215 7.61 -9.59 -12.00
N PHE A 216 7.64 -9.64 -10.66
CA PHE A 216 8.80 -9.21 -9.89
C PHE A 216 9.86 -10.30 -9.73
N GLY A 217 9.50 -11.58 -9.88
CA GLY A 217 10.41 -12.71 -9.71
C GLY A 217 10.77 -13.01 -8.24
N TYR A 218 10.08 -12.36 -7.30
CA TYR A 218 10.28 -12.50 -5.85
C TYR A 218 8.93 -12.48 -5.15
N PRO A 219 8.78 -13.15 -3.99
CA PRO A 219 7.59 -13.01 -3.16
C PRO A 219 7.30 -11.55 -2.83
N GLN A 220 6.02 -11.18 -2.91
CA GLN A 220 5.57 -9.80 -2.73
C GLN A 220 4.63 -9.68 -1.53
N ASP A 221 4.76 -8.54 -0.86
CA ASP A 221 3.76 -7.98 0.05
C ASP A 221 3.00 -6.91 -0.73
N ILE A 222 1.68 -7.04 -0.80
CA ILE A 222 0.80 -6.27 -1.68
C ILE A 222 -0.30 -5.62 -0.84
N GLU A 223 -0.35 -4.30 -0.81
CA GLU A 223 -1.49 -3.55 -0.29
C GLU A 223 -2.58 -3.46 -1.36
N PHE A 224 -3.82 -3.80 -1.00
CA PHE A 224 -4.96 -3.73 -1.91
C PHE A 224 -6.19 -3.10 -1.27
N THR A 225 -7.09 -2.62 -2.13
CA THR A 225 -8.44 -2.25 -1.75
C THR A 225 -9.42 -2.66 -2.85
N VAL A 226 -10.64 -3.00 -2.47
CA VAL A 226 -11.69 -3.42 -3.39
C VAL A 226 -12.81 -2.42 -3.33
N LYS A 227 -13.21 -1.90 -4.48
CA LYS A 227 -14.32 -0.97 -4.60
C LYS A 227 -15.19 -1.40 -5.78
N ASN A 228 -16.47 -1.63 -5.54
CA ASN A 228 -17.40 -2.08 -6.60
C ASN A 228 -16.91 -3.35 -7.32
N ASN A 229 -16.37 -4.32 -6.59
CA ASN A 229 -15.75 -5.56 -7.09
C ASN A 229 -14.48 -5.39 -7.95
N ASP A 230 -14.02 -4.16 -8.18
CA ASP A 230 -12.72 -3.90 -8.79
C ASP A 230 -11.62 -3.92 -7.71
N ILE A 231 -10.58 -4.72 -7.96
CA ILE A 231 -9.39 -4.78 -7.11
C ILE A 231 -8.42 -3.69 -7.55
N TYR A 232 -8.02 -2.82 -6.63
CA TYR A 232 -6.99 -1.81 -6.82
C TYR A 232 -5.74 -2.20 -6.04
N ILE A 233 -4.58 -2.16 -6.70
CA ILE A 233 -3.29 -2.30 -6.02
C ILE A 233 -2.82 -0.93 -5.55
N LEU A 234 -2.62 -0.79 -4.24
CA LEU A 234 -2.18 0.45 -3.61
C LEU A 234 -0.66 0.55 -3.60
N GLN A 235 0.01 -0.56 -3.25
CA GLN A 235 1.46 -0.67 -3.15
C GLN A 235 1.91 -2.13 -3.25
N THR A 236 3.19 -2.33 -3.57
CA THR A 236 3.82 -3.64 -3.49
C THR A 236 5.29 -3.53 -3.13
N ARG A 237 5.80 -4.50 -2.34
CA ARG A 237 7.20 -4.57 -1.92
C ARG A 237 7.70 -6.02 -1.92
N ASN A 238 9.01 -6.20 -2.08
CA ASN A 238 9.61 -7.53 -2.00
C ASN A 238 9.57 -7.99 -0.54
N ILE A 239 9.24 -9.26 -0.31
CA ILE A 239 9.43 -9.90 1.00
C ILE A 239 10.91 -10.31 1.09
N THR A 240 11.71 -9.53 1.82
CA THR A 240 13.17 -9.70 1.92
C THR A 240 13.61 -10.53 3.12
N THR A 241 12.75 -10.73 4.10
CA THR A 241 12.98 -11.59 5.25
C THR A 241 12.05 -12.81 5.18
N ASN A 242 12.50 -13.96 5.69
CA ASN A 242 11.62 -15.07 6.06
C ASN A 242 10.68 -14.57 7.17
N GLY A 243 9.70 -13.74 6.79
CA GLY A 243 8.69 -13.19 7.69
C GLY A 243 8.08 -14.34 8.45
N LYS A 244 8.38 -14.36 9.75
CA LYS A 244 7.64 -15.18 10.70
C LYS A 244 6.19 -14.73 10.69
#